data_AF-A0A939ESK3-F1
#
_entry.id   AF-A0A939ESK3-F1
#
_cell.length_a   1.000
_cell.length_b   1.000
_cell.length_c   1.000
_cell.angle_alpha   90.00
_cell.angle_beta   90.00
_cell.angle_gamma   90.00
#
_symmetry.space_group_name_H-M   'P 1'
#
loop_
_entity.id
_entity.type
_entity.pdbx_description
1 polymer ?
#
loop_
_entity_poly.entity_id
_entity_poly.type
_entity_poly.pdbx_seq_one_letter_code
_entity_poly.pdbx_strand_id
1 'polypeptide(L)'
;MTEYNGSQHQSPEEDLEHLKSTAKSEAKALNELIKDEAFAYLRDKREVAAGGLSRAASSLRDGANSDNAAFNAVTMPVADVIEQSARRLQTIEPEAAVVRVREVASANPAAFALGAAAIGFLAARFLSASTPNSEFNQEELSND
;
A
#
# COMPACT_ATOMS: atom_id res chain seq x y z
N MET A 1 18.62 -32.29 -47.89
CA MET A 1 19.00 -32.30 -46.47
C MET A 1 18.57 -30.96 -45.90
N THR A 2 17.42 -30.93 -45.27
CA THR A 2 16.86 -29.73 -44.64
C THR A 2 17.33 -29.74 -43.19
N GLU A 3 18.24 -28.83 -42.84
CA GLU A 3 18.65 -28.62 -41.46
C GLU A 3 17.45 -28.13 -40.65
N TYR A 4 17.12 -28.87 -39.60
CA TYR A 4 16.15 -28.49 -38.58
C TYR A 4 16.72 -27.28 -37.83
N ASN A 5 16.14 -26.10 -38.07
CA ASN A 5 16.36 -24.91 -37.26
C ASN A 5 15.71 -25.14 -35.89
N GLY A 6 16.50 -25.68 -34.95
CA GLY A 6 16.09 -25.91 -33.58
C GLY A 6 15.70 -24.58 -32.94
N SER A 7 14.41 -24.44 -32.65
CA SER A 7 13.85 -23.39 -31.83
C SER A 7 14.74 -23.19 -30.60
N GLN A 8 15.36 -22.01 -30.47
CA GLN A 8 16.00 -21.61 -29.23
C GLN A 8 14.90 -21.51 -28.16
N HIS A 9 14.61 -22.65 -27.53
CA HIS A 9 13.94 -22.66 -26.25
C HIS A 9 14.94 -22.12 -25.24
N GLN A 10 15.00 -20.79 -25.10
CA GLN A 10 15.50 -20.17 -23.88
C GLN A 10 14.72 -20.82 -22.75
N SER A 11 15.45 -21.46 -21.84
CA SER A 11 14.80 -22.22 -20.76
C SER A 11 13.99 -21.23 -19.93
N PRO A 12 12.75 -21.57 -19.51
CA PRO A 12 11.93 -20.72 -18.63
C PRO A 12 12.69 -20.24 -17.37
N GLU A 13 13.72 -20.97 -16.96
CA GLU A 13 14.59 -20.64 -15.85
C GLU A 13 15.53 -19.45 -16.11
N GLU A 14 16.02 -19.27 -17.35
CA GLU A 14 16.87 -18.13 -17.73
C GLU A 14 16.07 -16.83 -17.80
N ASP A 15 14.85 -16.89 -18.34
CA ASP A 15 13.92 -15.76 -18.38
C ASP A 15 13.49 -15.35 -16.96
N LEU A 16 13.26 -16.31 -16.07
CA LEU A 16 12.93 -16.05 -14.66
C LEU A 16 14.09 -15.40 -13.90
N GLU A 17 15.31 -15.88 -14.09
CA GLU A 17 16.50 -15.31 -13.47
C GLU A 17 16.77 -13.88 -13.97
N HIS A 18 16.63 -13.63 -15.27
CA HIS A 18 16.73 -12.29 -15.85
C HIS A 18 15.64 -11.36 -15.31
N LEU A 19 14.38 -11.79 -15.28
CA LEU A 19 13.28 -10.98 -14.79
C LEU A 19 13.46 -10.63 -13.30
N LYS A 20 13.87 -11.62 -12.49
CA LYS A 20 14.16 -11.44 -11.07
C LYS A 20 15.33 -10.49 -10.83
N SER A 21 16.39 -10.60 -11.64
CA SER A 21 17.57 -9.73 -11.56
C SER A 21 17.22 -8.28 -11.90
N THR A 22 16.50 -8.06 -13.01
CA THR A 22 16.04 -6.74 -13.44
C THR A 22 15.10 -6.12 -12.42
N ALA A 23 14.06 -6.87 -11.99
CA ALA A 23 13.11 -6.40 -10.98
C ALA A 23 13.80 -6.05 -9.65
N LYS A 24 14.80 -6.83 -9.23
CA LYS A 24 15.57 -6.56 -8.02
C LYS A 24 16.44 -5.30 -8.15
N SER A 25 17.05 -5.10 -9.31
CA SER A 25 17.88 -3.92 -9.59
C SER A 25 17.03 -2.64 -9.58
N GLU A 26 15.92 -2.64 -10.30
CA GLU A 26 14.97 -1.52 -10.35
C GLU A 26 14.38 -1.23 -8.98
N ALA A 27 13.94 -2.26 -8.24
CA ALA A 27 13.41 -2.09 -6.90
C ALA A 27 14.45 -1.49 -5.93
N LYS A 28 15.72 -1.86 -6.07
CA LYS A 28 16.80 -1.30 -5.25
C LYS A 28 17.02 0.19 -5.55
N ALA A 29 17.11 0.55 -6.82
CA ALA A 29 17.29 1.94 -7.24
C ALA A 29 16.10 2.83 -6.81
N LEU A 30 14.87 2.33 -6.97
CA LEU A 30 13.68 3.03 -6.54
C LEU A 30 13.65 3.21 -5.01
N ASN A 31 13.99 2.15 -4.27
CA ASN A 31 14.05 2.20 -2.81
C ASN A 31 15.09 3.21 -2.32
N GLU A 32 16.28 3.28 -2.92
CA GLU A 32 17.31 4.26 -2.55
C GLU A 32 16.85 5.70 -2.81
N LEU A 33 16.21 5.96 -3.94
CA LEU A 33 15.70 7.29 -4.30
C LEU A 33 14.61 7.78 -3.35
N ILE A 34 13.67 6.90 -2.98
CA ILE A 34 12.49 7.29 -2.22
C ILE A 34 12.78 7.34 -0.71
N LYS A 35 13.78 6.60 -0.23
CA LYS A 35 14.01 6.40 1.21
C LYS A 35 14.26 7.69 1.97
N ASP A 36 15.16 8.55 1.50
CA ASP A 36 15.55 9.75 2.26
C ASP A 36 14.40 10.76 2.35
N GLU A 37 13.70 11.00 1.24
CA GLU A 37 12.55 11.89 1.18
C GLU A 37 11.34 11.31 1.94
N ALA A 38 11.07 10.02 1.77
CA ALA A 38 9.99 9.36 2.50
C ALA A 38 10.24 9.32 4.00
N PHE A 39 11.48 9.15 4.46
CA PHE A 39 11.79 9.12 5.89
C PHE A 39 11.60 10.48 6.55
N ALA A 40 12.01 11.55 5.88
CA ALA A 40 11.74 12.92 6.35
C ALA A 40 10.23 13.18 6.39
N TYR A 41 9.52 12.84 5.32
CA TYR A 41 8.06 13.01 5.24
C TYR A 41 7.31 12.18 6.28
N LEU A 42 7.68 10.91 6.48
CA LEU A 42 7.08 10.03 7.48
C LEU A 42 7.30 10.53 8.90
N ARG A 43 8.50 11.07 9.20
CA ARG A 43 8.81 11.64 10.51
C ARG A 43 7.94 12.87 10.78
N ASP A 44 7.73 13.74 9.78
CA ASP A 44 6.84 14.91 9.87
C ASP A 44 5.36 14.54 9.98
N LYS A 45 4.90 13.57 9.18
CA LYS A 45 3.49 13.18 9.13
C LYS A 45 3.09 12.13 10.14
N ARG A 46 4.02 11.58 10.93
CA ARG A 46 3.75 10.53 11.93
C ARG A 46 2.64 10.93 12.90
N GLU A 47 2.65 12.16 13.40
CA GLU A 47 1.66 12.61 14.38
C GLU A 47 0.28 12.76 13.75
N VAL A 48 0.23 13.31 12.53
CA VAL A 48 -1.00 13.45 11.75
C VAL A 48 -1.59 12.08 11.41
N ALA A 49 -0.74 11.15 10.98
CA ALA A 49 -1.13 9.79 10.64
C ALA A 49 -1.61 9.03 11.88
N ALA A 50 -0.89 9.12 13.01
CA ALA A 50 -1.31 8.51 14.27
C ALA A 50 -2.64 9.08 14.78
N GLY A 51 -2.82 10.41 14.70
CA GLY A 51 -4.10 11.04 15.04
C GLY A 51 -5.23 10.62 14.10
N GLY A 52 -4.95 10.42 12.80
CA GLY A 52 -5.88 9.84 11.85
C GLY A 52 -6.32 8.42 12.22
N LEU A 53 -5.36 7.56 12.58
CA LEU A 53 -5.62 6.18 13.00
C LEU A 53 -6.41 6.12 14.31
N SER A 54 -6.06 6.91 15.33
CA SER A 54 -6.83 6.95 16.59
C SER A 54 -8.26 7.48 16.39
N ARG A 55 -8.46 8.46 15.50
CA ARG A 55 -9.81 8.90 15.11
C ARG A 55 -10.58 7.78 14.40
N ALA A 56 -9.95 7.08 13.47
CA ALA A 56 -10.57 5.95 12.79
C ALA A 56 -10.95 4.83 13.77
N ALA A 57 -10.07 4.48 14.70
CA ALA A 57 -10.36 3.50 15.76
C ALA A 57 -11.53 3.96 16.65
N SER A 58 -11.58 5.24 17.00
CA SER A 58 -12.67 5.81 17.81
C SER A 58 -14.00 5.76 17.05
N SER A 59 -14.04 6.22 15.79
CA SER A 59 -15.24 6.13 14.95
C SER A 59 -15.70 4.69 14.72
N LEU A 60 -14.75 3.76 14.60
CA LEU A 60 -15.05 2.34 14.45
C LEU A 60 -15.64 1.76 15.74
N ARG A 61 -15.16 2.20 16.90
CA ARG A 61 -15.71 1.83 18.21
C ARG A 61 -17.09 2.46 18.45
N ASP A 62 -17.29 3.71 18.05
CA ASP A 62 -18.57 4.40 18.15
C ASP A 62 -19.63 3.73 17.24
N GLY A 63 -19.24 3.29 16.04
CA GLY A 63 -20.11 2.51 15.15
C GLY A 63 -20.40 1.10 15.67
N ALA A 64 -19.49 0.52 16.46
CA ALA A 64 -19.67 -0.76 17.15
C ALA A 64 -20.56 -0.67 18.40
N ASN A 65 -21.11 0.50 18.73
CA ASN A 65 -22.21 0.62 19.69
C ASN A 65 -23.59 0.43 19.05
N SER A 66 -23.65 -0.08 17.81
CA SER A 66 -24.89 -0.52 17.19
C SER A 66 -25.35 -1.87 17.78
N ASP A 67 -26.66 -2.13 17.84
CA ASP A 67 -27.25 -3.36 18.41
C ASP A 67 -26.88 -4.67 17.68
N ASN A 68 -25.98 -4.61 16.69
CA ASN A 68 -25.57 -5.76 15.90
C ASN A 68 -24.34 -6.46 16.52
N ALA A 69 -24.59 -7.48 17.32
CA ALA A 69 -23.53 -8.26 17.99
C ALA A 69 -22.49 -8.86 17.03
N ALA A 70 -22.89 -9.25 15.81
CA ALA A 70 -21.97 -9.81 14.82
C ALA A 70 -21.03 -8.74 14.24
N PHE A 71 -21.56 -7.54 14.01
CA PHE A 71 -20.75 -6.39 13.63
C PHE A 71 -19.77 -6.04 14.75
N ASN A 72 -20.23 -5.99 16.00
CA ASN A 72 -19.39 -5.63 17.15
C ASN A 72 -18.26 -6.63 17.38
N ALA A 73 -18.52 -7.92 17.18
CA ALA A 73 -17.53 -9.00 17.31
C ALA A 73 -16.36 -8.88 16.32
N VAL A 74 -16.57 -8.29 15.14
CA VAL A 74 -15.53 -8.08 14.12
C VAL A 74 -14.89 -6.69 14.26
N THR A 75 -15.71 -5.70 14.61
CA THR A 75 -15.31 -4.29 14.61
C THR A 75 -14.45 -3.91 15.82
N MET A 76 -14.74 -4.46 17.01
CA MET A 76 -13.96 -4.17 18.22
C MET A 76 -12.49 -4.62 18.11
N PRO A 77 -12.17 -5.87 17.68
CA PRO A 77 -10.79 -6.29 17.49
C PRO A 77 -10.03 -5.45 16.46
N VAL A 78 -10.69 -5.03 15.38
CA VAL A 78 -10.08 -4.18 14.35
C VAL A 78 -9.76 -2.80 14.92
N ALA A 79 -10.66 -2.21 15.71
CA ALA A 79 -10.41 -0.94 16.39
C ALA A 79 -9.21 -1.03 17.34
N ASP A 80 -9.08 -2.13 18.09
CA ASP A 80 -7.91 -2.35 18.97
C ASP A 80 -6.60 -2.44 18.19
N VAL A 81 -6.61 -3.12 17.04
CA VAL A 81 -5.43 -3.22 16.17
C VAL A 81 -5.05 -1.87 15.58
N ILE A 82 -6.03 -1.08 15.13
CA ILE A 82 -5.78 0.27 14.58
C ILE A 82 -5.21 1.19 15.67
N GLU A 83 -5.80 1.15 16.87
CA GLU A 83 -5.37 1.98 18.00
C GLU A 83 -3.98 1.57 18.52
N GLN A 84 -3.67 0.27 18.56
CA GLN A 84 -2.32 -0.20 18.85
C GLN A 84 -1.32 0.22 17.76
N SER A 85 -1.75 0.25 16.50
CA SER A 85 -0.93 0.73 15.38
C SER A 85 -0.68 2.24 15.46
N ALA A 86 -1.67 3.04 15.86
CA ALA A 86 -1.52 4.47 16.09
C ALA A 86 -0.46 4.79 17.15
N ARG A 87 -0.52 4.08 18.29
CA ARG A 87 0.48 4.19 19.36
C ARG A 87 1.87 3.74 18.94
N ARG A 88 1.95 2.69 18.12
CA ARG A 88 3.23 2.21 17.57
C ARG A 88 3.79 3.14 16.50
N LEU A 89 2.97 3.93 15.80
CA LEU A 89 3.39 4.82 14.73
C LEU A 89 4.00 6.13 15.25
N GLN A 90 3.44 6.69 16.32
CA GLN A 90 4.25 7.47 17.27
C GLN A 90 5.39 6.55 17.75
N THR A 91 6.55 6.92 18.24
CA THR A 91 7.61 5.95 18.63
C THR A 91 8.31 5.13 17.53
N ILE A 92 7.70 4.73 16.40
CA ILE A 92 8.47 4.03 15.35
C ILE A 92 9.40 5.00 14.63
N GLU A 93 10.66 4.60 14.51
CA GLU A 93 11.62 5.24 13.62
C GLU A 93 11.52 4.60 12.23
N PRO A 94 11.60 5.37 11.12
CA PRO A 94 11.47 4.85 9.76
C PRO A 94 12.45 3.71 9.45
N GLU A 95 13.66 3.79 9.98
CA GLU A 95 14.71 2.78 9.81
C GLU A 95 14.29 1.44 10.45
N ALA A 96 13.68 1.49 11.64
CA ALA A 96 13.18 0.32 12.33
C ALA A 96 11.94 -0.27 11.63
N ALA A 97 11.14 0.56 10.95
CA ALA A 97 10.00 0.09 10.17
C ALA A 97 10.46 -0.77 8.97
N VAL A 98 11.50 -0.36 8.25
CA VAL A 98 12.05 -1.13 7.12
C VAL A 98 12.54 -2.51 7.55
N VAL A 99 13.22 -2.61 8.69
CA VAL A 99 13.68 -3.90 9.23
C VAL A 99 12.50 -4.83 9.52
N ARG A 100 11.45 -4.31 10.17
CA ARG A 100 10.24 -5.10 10.45
C ARG A 100 9.50 -5.53 9.19
N VAL A 101 9.41 -4.66 8.18
CA VAL A 101 8.78 -5.02 6.90
C VAL A 101 9.55 -6.18 6.26
N ARG A 102 10.88 -6.16 6.30
CA ARG A 102 11.71 -7.26 5.79
C ARG A 102 11.48 -8.55 6.55
N GLU A 103 11.38 -8.49 7.88
CA GLU A 103 11.06 -9.64 8.72
C GLU A 103 9.69 -10.23 8.35
N VAL A 104 8.65 -9.40 8.25
CA VAL A 104 7.29 -9.84 7.88
C VAL A 104 7.27 -10.45 6.47
N ALA A 105 7.91 -9.81 5.50
CA ALA A 105 7.99 -10.31 4.13
C ALA A 105 8.70 -11.68 4.08
N SER A 106 9.75 -11.87 4.87
CA SER A 106 10.47 -13.14 4.94
C SER A 106 9.72 -14.23 5.71
N ALA A 107 8.98 -13.86 6.76
CA ALA A 107 8.25 -14.80 7.61
C ALA A 107 6.94 -15.26 6.97
N ASN A 108 6.23 -14.35 6.29
CA ASN A 108 4.94 -14.62 5.66
C ASN A 108 4.83 -13.89 4.31
N PRO A 109 5.43 -14.44 3.23
CA PRO A 109 5.41 -13.82 1.91
C PRO A 109 4.00 -13.56 1.37
N ALA A 110 3.06 -14.48 1.62
CA ALA A 110 1.67 -14.35 1.18
C ALA A 110 0.94 -13.19 1.88
N ALA A 111 1.12 -13.02 3.19
CA ALA A 111 0.53 -11.91 3.93
C ALA A 111 1.09 -10.56 3.47
N PHE A 112 2.40 -10.51 3.19
CA PHE A 112 3.04 -9.32 2.63
C PHE A 112 2.48 -8.97 1.24
N ALA A 113 2.35 -9.95 0.34
CA ALA A 113 1.79 -9.73 -0.99
C ALA A 113 0.33 -9.24 -0.95
N LEU A 114 -0.50 -9.86 -0.09
CA LEU A 114 -1.88 -9.42 0.12
C LEU A 114 -1.96 -8.01 0.70
N GLY A 115 -1.12 -7.69 1.68
CA GLY A 115 -1.05 -6.35 2.27
C GLY A 115 -0.63 -5.29 1.25
N ALA A 116 0.39 -5.59 0.43
CA ALA A 116 0.84 -4.71 -0.63
C ALA A 116 -0.26 -4.46 -1.68
N ALA A 117 -0.98 -5.52 -2.08
CA ALA A 117 -2.10 -5.39 -3.01
C ALA A 117 -3.24 -4.54 -2.43
N ALA A 118 -3.59 -4.73 -1.14
CA ALA A 118 -4.60 -3.93 -0.48
C ALA A 118 -4.22 -2.45 -0.39
N ILE A 119 -2.97 -2.14 -0.03
CA ILE A 119 -2.46 -0.76 0.00
C ILE A 119 -2.49 -0.15 -1.41
N GLY A 120 -2.05 -0.89 -2.43
CA GLY A 120 -2.07 -0.44 -3.82
C GLY A 120 -3.50 -0.14 -4.31
N PHE A 121 -4.46 -1.01 -3.99
CA PHE A 121 -5.87 -0.79 -4.31
C PHE A 121 -6.43 0.46 -3.62
N LEU A 122 -6.14 0.65 -2.33
CA LEU A 122 -6.58 1.83 -1.58
C LEU A 122 -5.96 3.12 -2.14
N ALA A 123 -4.67 3.09 -2.46
CA ALA A 123 -3.98 4.21 -3.09
C ALA A 123 -4.59 4.55 -4.46
N ALA A 124 -4.86 3.54 -5.30
CA ALA A 124 -5.52 3.73 -6.59
C ALA A 124 -6.94 4.30 -6.42
N ARG A 125 -7.70 3.79 -5.45
CA ARG A 125 -9.06 4.25 -5.17
C ARG A 125 -9.08 5.70 -4.66
N PHE A 126 -8.12 6.07 -3.82
CA PHE A 126 -7.95 7.44 -3.33
C PHE A 126 -7.55 8.38 -4.46
N LEU A 127 -6.57 7.99 -5.28
CA LEU A 127 -6.16 8.76 -6.45
C LEU A 127 -7.34 9.00 -7.41
N SER A 128 -8.10 7.95 -7.71
CA SER A 128 -9.32 8.05 -8.53
C SER A 128 -10.42 8.91 -7.91
N ALA A 129 -10.54 8.96 -6.57
CA ALA A 129 -11.46 9.86 -5.89
C ALA A 129 -10.96 11.32 -5.86
N SER A 130 -9.64 11.52 -5.95
CA SER A 130 -9.01 12.83 -5.89
C SER A 130 -8.95 13.54 -7.23
N THR A 131 -9.12 12.84 -8.35
CA THR A 131 -9.22 13.45 -9.69
C THR A 131 -10.51 14.28 -9.75
N PRO A 132 -10.45 15.61 -9.89
CA PRO A 132 -11.63 16.42 -10.06
C PRO A 132 -12.30 16.04 -11.37
N ASN A 133 -13.61 15.78 -11.36
CA ASN A 133 -14.41 15.84 -12.58
C ASN A 133 -14.33 17.28 -13.08
N SER A 134 -13.44 17.54 -14.03
CA SER A 134 -13.54 18.70 -14.89
C SER A 134 -14.79 18.50 -15.76
N GLU A 135 -15.95 18.85 -15.21
CA GLU A 135 -17.15 19.07 -16.00
C GLU A 135 -16.80 20.14 -17.04
N PHE A 136 -16.75 19.70 -18.29
CA PHE A 136 -16.78 20.56 -19.45
C PHE A 136 -18.06 21.41 -19.35
N ASN A 137 -17.91 22.68 -19.01
CA ASN A 137 -18.87 23.72 -19.41
C ASN A 137 -18.76 23.90 -20.93
N GLN A 138 -19.32 22.94 -21.66
CA GLN A 138 -19.92 23.19 -22.97
C GLN A 138 -21.41 23.33 -22.72
N GLU A 139 -22.01 24.37 -23.29
CA GLU A 139 -23.44 24.73 -23.22
C GLU A 139 -23.84 25.67 -22.07
N GLU A 140 -23.53 26.96 -22.22
CA GLU A 140 -24.59 27.98 -22.29
C GLU A 140 -24.17 29.03 -23.35
N LEU A 141 -24.80 28.98 -24.54
CA LEU A 141 -25.84 29.90 -25.03
C LEU A 141 -25.26 31.25 -25.51
N SER A 142 -25.13 31.51 -26.82
CA SER A 142 -26.24 31.76 -27.75
C SER A 142 -27.29 32.73 -27.20
N ASN A 143 -26.92 34.01 -27.06
CA ASN A 143 -27.76 35.19 -27.34
C ASN A 143 -26.97 36.46 -26.97
N ASP A 144 -26.43 37.15 -27.98
CA ASP A 144 -26.94 38.46 -28.44
C ASP A 144 -26.42 38.72 -29.86
#